data_AF-A0A952E5H4-F1
#
_entry.id   AF-A0A952E5H4-F1
#
_cell.length_a   1.000
_cell.length_b   1.000
_cell.length_c   1.000
_cell.angle_alpha   90.00
_cell.angle_beta   90.00
_cell.angle_gamma   90.00
#
_symmetry.space_group_name_H-M   'P 1'
#
loop_
_entity.id
_entity.type
_entity.pdbx_description
1 polymer ?
#
loop_
_entity_poly.entity_id
_entity_poly.type
_entity_poly.pdbx_seq_one_letter_code
_entity_poly.pdbx_strand_id
1 'polypeptide(L)'
;MRPKINIWLTVGISLIVFTSPAQAQDQQWLQYHSSHESWQPLGDINASYPEVVSDKPEGVELPDFKCEERFFARWPTPMVAGGGLWLAFDRKSKAGPHDLLYIDLNGNGSLADESALEAYELDERNAKFDPVKILFEGEDGPITYHLNVKFYRLPNRTSLVLWPAGWYEGAIKVAGANKYCVLIDYNSNGTFNDKSLNAAECDRIQIGKKGDQDARFVGNFIEIDCALYRPEIARDGACIKLIKAEDIKLGNIRLPQTIKEFSAGGENGLFKLKLESGTGSLPVGRYRINQWAIEHEDEKGKNGSCKACVPLIKVILILPQAMRPSFRLVSQ
;
A
#
# COMPACT_ATOMS: atom_id res chain seq x y z
N MET A 1 -4.42 70.79 54.77
CA MET A 1 -3.87 69.41 54.73
C MET A 1 -4.82 68.56 53.89
N ARG A 2 -4.37 68.05 52.73
CA ARG A 2 -5.15 67.16 51.85
C ARG A 2 -4.36 65.87 51.67
N PRO A 3 -4.95 64.67 51.84
CA PRO A 3 -4.21 63.42 51.70
C PRO A 3 -4.07 63.07 50.21
N LYS A 4 -2.87 62.62 49.82
CA LYS A 4 -2.60 62.04 48.50
C LYS A 4 -2.87 60.55 48.57
N ILE A 5 -3.82 60.07 47.78
CA ILE A 5 -4.13 58.64 47.61
C ILE A 5 -3.32 58.15 46.42
N ASN A 6 -2.35 57.26 46.68
CA ASN A 6 -1.58 56.58 45.63
C ASN A 6 -2.29 55.26 45.30
N ILE A 7 -2.87 55.18 44.11
CA ILE A 7 -3.47 53.96 43.56
C ILE A 7 -2.35 53.18 42.85
N TRP A 8 -1.96 52.03 43.42
CA TRP A 8 -1.08 51.08 42.77
C TRP A 8 -1.90 50.22 41.79
N LEU A 9 -1.65 50.38 40.49
CA LEU A 9 -2.21 49.52 39.45
C LEU A 9 -1.33 48.27 39.34
N THR A 10 -1.83 47.15 39.86
CA THR A 10 -1.21 45.84 39.65
C THR A 10 -1.68 45.30 38.30
N VAL A 11 -0.83 45.34 37.28
CA VAL A 11 -1.08 44.72 35.98
C VAL A 11 -0.89 43.21 36.13
N GLY A 12 -1.99 42.48 36.29
CA GLY A 12 -2.00 41.02 36.25
C GLY A 12 -1.83 40.54 34.80
N ILE A 13 -0.66 39.99 34.49
CA ILE A 13 -0.43 39.24 33.25
C ILE A 13 -1.11 37.88 33.41
N SER A 14 -2.37 37.77 32.98
CA SER A 14 -3.04 36.48 32.83
C SER A 14 -2.38 35.71 31.68
N LEU A 15 -1.60 34.70 32.04
CA LEU A 15 -1.04 33.73 31.12
C LEU A 15 -2.20 32.86 30.57
N ILE A 16 -2.80 33.29 29.46
CA ILE A 16 -3.79 32.47 28.74
C ILE A 16 -2.99 31.37 28.03
N VAL A 17 -2.97 30.18 28.64
CA VAL A 17 -2.49 28.97 28.00
C VAL A 17 -3.56 28.56 26.98
N PHE A 18 -3.37 28.94 25.72
CA PHE A 18 -4.14 28.41 24.61
C PHE A 18 -3.78 26.92 24.46
N THR A 19 -4.52 26.05 25.13
CA THR A 19 -4.50 24.62 24.80
C THR A 19 -5.23 24.50 23.46
N SER A 20 -4.49 24.58 22.35
CA SER A 20 -5.04 24.24 21.05
C SER A 20 -5.53 22.80 21.15
N PRO A 21 -6.85 22.53 21.02
CA PRO A 21 -7.29 21.15 20.87
C PRO A 21 -6.51 20.58 19.68
N ALA A 22 -5.99 19.36 19.81
CA ALA A 22 -5.40 18.64 18.69
C ALA A 22 -6.47 18.56 17.59
N GLN A 23 -6.44 19.51 16.66
CA GLN A 23 -7.44 19.62 15.61
C GLN A 23 -7.18 18.43 14.68
N ALA A 24 -8.09 17.46 14.73
CA ALA A 24 -8.19 16.45 13.70
C ALA A 24 -8.38 17.20 12.37
N GLN A 25 -7.53 16.90 11.40
CA GLN A 25 -7.65 17.50 10.09
C GLN A 25 -8.96 17.03 9.42
N ASP A 26 -9.59 17.89 8.64
CA ASP A 26 -10.72 17.49 7.80
C ASP A 26 -10.29 16.41 6.79
N GLN A 27 -11.25 15.61 6.31
CA GLN A 27 -11.01 14.67 5.23
C GLN A 27 -10.54 15.42 3.97
N GLN A 28 -9.55 14.85 3.29
CA GLN A 28 -8.95 15.43 2.10
C GLN A 28 -9.16 14.48 0.93
N TRP A 29 -9.90 14.95 -0.07
CA TRP A 29 -10.26 14.17 -1.25
C TRP A 29 -9.10 14.12 -2.24
N LEU A 30 -8.87 12.94 -2.78
CA LEU A 30 -7.88 12.66 -3.81
C LEU A 30 -8.59 12.46 -5.15
N GLN A 31 -7.85 12.67 -6.24
CA GLN A 31 -8.34 12.45 -7.60
C GLN A 31 -7.99 11.04 -8.04
N TYR A 32 -8.96 10.36 -8.65
CA TYR A 32 -8.75 9.05 -9.23
C TYR A 32 -8.12 9.16 -10.62
N HIS A 33 -7.12 8.32 -10.88
CA HIS A 33 -6.45 8.19 -12.16
C HIS A 33 -6.37 6.72 -12.55
N SER A 34 -6.24 6.45 -13.86
CA SER A 34 -6.02 5.10 -14.37
C SER A 34 -5.17 5.09 -15.63
N SER A 35 -4.35 4.06 -15.81
CA SER A 35 -3.52 3.85 -17.00
C SER A 35 -3.17 2.37 -17.16
N HIS A 36 -3.03 1.91 -18.41
CA HIS A 36 -2.48 0.58 -18.69
C HIS A 36 -0.98 0.49 -18.35
N GLU A 37 -0.26 1.62 -18.33
CA GLU A 37 1.14 1.75 -17.88
C GLU A 37 1.25 2.36 -16.48
N SER A 38 0.39 1.98 -15.54
CA SER A 38 0.37 2.51 -14.15
C SER A 38 1.73 2.41 -13.45
N TRP A 39 2.60 1.45 -13.80
CA TRP A 39 3.96 1.36 -13.27
C TRP A 39 4.85 2.57 -13.62
N GLN A 40 4.59 3.28 -14.71
CA GLN A 40 5.43 4.41 -15.13
C GLN A 40 5.33 5.58 -14.14
N PRO A 41 4.13 6.10 -13.81
CA PRO A 41 4.01 7.16 -12.82
C PRO A 41 4.23 6.67 -11.38
N LEU A 42 3.87 5.42 -11.08
CA LEU A 42 3.87 4.91 -9.69
C LEU A 42 5.21 4.29 -9.27
N GLY A 43 6.02 3.83 -10.23
CA GLY A 43 7.23 3.08 -9.98
C GLY A 43 6.93 1.64 -9.55
N ASP A 44 7.23 1.32 -8.29
CA ASP A 44 7.07 -0.02 -7.73
C ASP A 44 5.59 -0.33 -7.47
N ILE A 45 5.02 -1.20 -8.31
CA ILE A 45 3.70 -1.81 -8.13
C ILE A 45 3.87 -3.32 -8.07
N ASN A 46 3.12 -3.99 -7.20
CA ASN A 46 3.10 -5.44 -7.17
C ASN A 46 1.93 -5.98 -8.01
N ALA A 47 2.06 -7.24 -8.38
CA ALA A 47 1.06 -7.96 -9.16
C ALA A 47 0.55 -9.15 -8.35
N SER A 48 -0.74 -9.47 -8.50
CA SER A 48 -1.29 -10.73 -8.03
C SER A 48 -1.23 -11.78 -9.15
N TYR A 49 -1.09 -13.04 -8.73
CA TYR A 49 -0.97 -14.20 -9.61
C TYR A 49 -2.01 -15.25 -9.22
N PRO A 50 -3.30 -15.03 -9.52
CA PRO A 50 -4.32 -16.02 -9.21
C PRO A 50 -4.05 -17.35 -9.89
N GLU A 51 -4.50 -18.42 -9.24
CA GLU A 51 -4.47 -19.75 -9.85
C GLU A 51 -5.38 -19.79 -11.08
N VAL A 52 -4.88 -20.40 -12.15
CA VAL A 52 -5.60 -20.60 -13.40
C VAL A 52 -5.92 -22.08 -13.54
N VAL A 53 -7.20 -22.39 -13.74
CA VAL A 53 -7.71 -23.76 -13.89
C VAL A 53 -8.41 -23.93 -15.23
N SER A 54 -8.46 -25.15 -15.77
CA SER A 54 -9.21 -25.48 -16.98
C SER A 54 -10.61 -26.02 -16.69
N ASP A 55 -10.82 -26.54 -15.48
CA ASP A 55 -12.10 -27.12 -15.08
C ASP A 55 -13.12 -26.02 -14.83
N LYS A 56 -14.37 -26.28 -15.24
CA LYS A 56 -15.48 -25.38 -14.98
C LYS A 56 -15.60 -25.16 -13.46
N PRO A 57 -15.60 -23.89 -12.98
CA PRO A 57 -15.87 -23.60 -11.59
C PRO A 57 -17.27 -24.06 -11.17
N GLU A 58 -17.39 -24.60 -9.97
CA GLU A 58 -18.67 -25.02 -9.39
C GLU A 58 -19.58 -23.81 -9.16
N GLY A 59 -20.86 -23.94 -9.53
CA GLY A 59 -21.87 -22.89 -9.30
C GLY A 59 -21.77 -21.65 -10.19
N VAL A 60 -20.80 -21.58 -11.12
CA VAL A 60 -20.63 -20.45 -12.03
C VAL A 60 -21.38 -20.72 -13.35
N GLU A 61 -22.30 -19.81 -13.68
CA GLU A 61 -22.94 -19.75 -14.99
C GLU A 61 -21.97 -19.17 -16.01
N LEU A 62 -21.91 -19.76 -17.20
CA LEU A 62 -20.87 -19.49 -18.19
C LEU A 62 -21.45 -18.87 -19.45
N PRO A 63 -20.70 -18.00 -20.14
CA PRO A 63 -21.09 -17.50 -21.45
C PRO A 63 -20.98 -18.60 -22.51
N ASP A 64 -21.55 -18.34 -23.67
CA ASP A 64 -21.39 -19.19 -24.85
C ASP A 64 -19.98 -19.03 -25.44
N PHE A 65 -19.06 -19.88 -24.98
CA PHE A 65 -17.68 -19.90 -25.46
C PHE A 65 -17.58 -20.35 -26.92
N LYS A 66 -16.61 -19.78 -27.64
CA LYS A 66 -16.30 -20.10 -29.03
C LYS A 66 -15.42 -21.35 -29.15
N CYS A 67 -14.67 -21.69 -28.10
CA CYS A 67 -13.76 -22.82 -28.07
C CYS A 67 -14.00 -23.76 -26.88
N GLU A 68 -13.60 -25.03 -27.03
CA GLU A 68 -13.68 -26.04 -25.96
C GLU A 68 -12.63 -25.81 -24.87
N GLU A 69 -11.41 -25.44 -25.27
CA GLU A 69 -10.33 -25.09 -24.35
C GLU A 69 -10.56 -23.67 -23.83
N ARG A 70 -10.68 -23.57 -22.50
CA ARG A 70 -10.98 -22.36 -21.74
C ARG A 70 -10.23 -22.41 -20.43
N PHE A 71 -9.96 -21.23 -19.89
CA PHE A 71 -9.28 -21.08 -18.62
C PHE A 71 -10.09 -20.18 -17.70
N PHE A 72 -10.07 -20.50 -16.42
CA PHE A 72 -10.78 -19.78 -15.39
C PHE A 72 -9.81 -19.36 -14.30
N ALA A 73 -10.08 -18.20 -13.71
CA ALA A 73 -9.38 -17.75 -12.52
C ALA A 73 -10.35 -16.98 -11.63
N ARG A 74 -10.03 -16.92 -10.35
CA ARG A 74 -10.76 -16.07 -9.40
C ARG A 74 -9.83 -14.99 -8.90
N TRP A 75 -10.16 -13.73 -9.15
CA TRP A 75 -9.46 -12.60 -8.57
C TRP A 75 -10.00 -12.34 -7.16
N PRO A 76 -9.22 -12.53 -6.09
CA PRO A 76 -9.67 -12.26 -4.74
C PRO A 76 -9.76 -10.75 -4.52
N THR A 77 -10.95 -10.29 -4.13
CA THR A 77 -11.16 -8.89 -3.75
C THR A 77 -12.16 -8.83 -2.62
N PRO A 78 -11.88 -8.07 -1.55
CA PRO A 78 -12.83 -7.92 -0.46
C PRO A 78 -13.93 -6.89 -0.83
N MET A 79 -13.85 -6.23 -2.00
CA MET A 79 -14.79 -5.20 -2.45
C MET A 79 -16.15 -5.75 -2.87
N VAL A 80 -16.30 -7.07 -2.96
CA VAL A 80 -17.59 -7.75 -3.21
C VAL A 80 -17.89 -8.74 -2.11
N ALA A 81 -19.17 -8.95 -1.81
CA ALA A 81 -19.60 -9.88 -0.75
C ALA A 81 -19.14 -11.32 -1.00
N GLY A 82 -19.01 -11.73 -2.27
CA GLY A 82 -18.49 -13.03 -2.67
C GLY A 82 -16.98 -13.21 -2.44
N GLY A 83 -16.23 -12.19 -2.05
CA GLY A 83 -14.80 -12.27 -1.79
C GLY A 83 -13.91 -12.43 -3.05
N GLY A 84 -14.47 -12.26 -4.24
CA GLY A 84 -13.71 -12.24 -5.48
C GLY A 84 -14.59 -12.24 -6.72
N LEU A 85 -13.99 -11.93 -7.87
CA LEU A 85 -14.63 -11.94 -9.18
C LEU A 85 -14.10 -13.10 -10.02
N TRP A 86 -14.96 -13.70 -10.83
CA TRP A 86 -14.54 -14.70 -11.80
C TRP A 86 -14.00 -14.08 -13.08
N LEU A 87 -13.00 -14.72 -13.66
CA LEU A 87 -12.46 -14.42 -14.98
C LEU A 87 -12.49 -15.70 -15.82
N ALA A 88 -12.85 -15.57 -17.09
CA ALA A 88 -12.73 -16.63 -18.07
C ALA A 88 -12.00 -16.15 -19.32
N PHE A 89 -11.16 -17.01 -19.88
CA PHE A 89 -10.39 -16.75 -21.09
C PHE A 89 -10.81 -17.71 -22.19
N ASP A 90 -11.08 -17.16 -23.38
CA ASP A 90 -11.52 -17.87 -24.58
C ASP A 90 -10.73 -17.36 -25.80
N ARG A 91 -11.00 -17.94 -26.97
CA ARG A 91 -10.38 -17.57 -28.25
C ARG A 91 -11.44 -17.20 -29.26
N LYS A 92 -11.17 -16.21 -30.11
CA LYS A 92 -12.01 -15.91 -31.29
C LYS A 92 -12.02 -17.05 -32.31
N SER A 93 -10.96 -17.86 -32.36
CA SER A 93 -10.81 -18.94 -33.34
C SER A 93 -10.33 -20.24 -32.70
N LYS A 94 -10.50 -21.37 -33.38
CA LYS A 94 -10.15 -22.72 -32.87
C LYS A 94 -8.67 -22.88 -32.48
N ALA A 95 -7.80 -21.98 -32.93
CA ALA A 95 -6.36 -21.99 -32.65
C ALA A 95 -5.87 -20.57 -32.31
N GLY A 96 -4.65 -20.48 -31.77
CA GLY A 96 -4.04 -19.20 -31.39
C GLY A 96 -4.19 -18.82 -29.91
N PRO A 97 -3.82 -17.58 -29.55
CA PRO A 97 -3.84 -17.09 -28.17
C PRO A 97 -5.28 -16.88 -27.65
N HIS A 98 -5.44 -16.89 -26.33
CA HIS A 98 -6.71 -16.58 -25.66
C HIS A 98 -6.90 -15.06 -25.63
N ASP A 99 -7.54 -14.55 -26.68
CA ASP A 99 -7.71 -13.13 -26.98
C ASP A 99 -9.05 -12.56 -26.52
N LEU A 100 -9.88 -13.36 -25.84
CA LEU A 100 -11.14 -12.95 -25.23
C LEU A 100 -11.09 -13.13 -23.71
N LEU A 101 -11.52 -12.11 -22.97
CA LEU A 101 -11.68 -12.10 -21.52
C LEU A 101 -13.15 -11.84 -21.18
N TYR A 102 -13.70 -12.67 -20.29
CA TYR A 102 -14.96 -12.40 -19.59
C TYR A 102 -14.62 -12.19 -18.12
N ILE A 103 -15.25 -11.23 -17.47
CA ILE A 103 -15.07 -10.93 -16.06
C ILE A 103 -16.42 -10.65 -15.42
N ASP A 104 -16.67 -11.22 -14.25
CA ASP A 104 -17.86 -10.99 -13.43
C ASP A 104 -17.82 -9.55 -12.90
N LEU A 105 -18.32 -8.59 -13.68
CA LEU A 105 -18.16 -7.16 -13.40
C LEU A 105 -19.12 -6.67 -12.32
N ASN A 106 -20.24 -7.38 -12.13
CA ASN A 106 -21.26 -7.06 -11.15
C ASN A 106 -21.14 -7.89 -9.85
N GLY A 107 -20.21 -8.84 -9.78
CA GLY A 107 -19.94 -9.66 -8.61
C GLY A 107 -21.06 -10.64 -8.25
N ASN A 108 -21.90 -11.02 -9.21
CA ASN A 108 -23.04 -11.91 -8.99
C ASN A 108 -22.65 -13.41 -9.04
N GLY A 109 -21.39 -13.74 -9.37
CA GLY A 109 -20.90 -15.11 -9.49
C GLY A 109 -21.24 -15.78 -10.82
N SER A 110 -21.74 -15.04 -11.80
CA SER A 110 -22.06 -15.46 -13.16
C SER A 110 -21.13 -14.77 -14.16
N LEU A 111 -20.88 -15.46 -15.28
CA LEU A 111 -20.24 -14.89 -16.46
C LEU A 111 -21.18 -14.93 -17.68
N ALA A 112 -22.42 -15.41 -17.52
CA ALA A 112 -23.33 -15.64 -18.63
C ALA A 112 -23.88 -14.33 -19.23
N ASP A 113 -23.98 -13.27 -18.42
CA ASP A 113 -24.39 -11.93 -18.82
C ASP A 113 -23.23 -11.03 -19.25
N GLU A 114 -22.00 -11.53 -19.17
CA GLU A 114 -20.80 -10.74 -19.40
C GLU A 114 -20.41 -10.71 -20.88
N SER A 115 -20.03 -9.51 -21.35
CA SER A 115 -19.55 -9.32 -22.70
C SER A 115 -18.05 -9.59 -22.80
N ALA A 116 -17.64 -10.25 -23.88
CA ALA A 116 -16.23 -10.52 -24.12
C ALA A 116 -15.45 -9.21 -24.35
N LEU A 117 -14.36 -9.04 -23.61
CA LEU A 117 -13.34 -8.02 -23.83
C LEU A 117 -12.26 -8.58 -24.74
N GLU A 118 -11.90 -7.85 -25.78
CA GLU A 118 -10.85 -8.26 -26.70
C GLU A 118 -9.49 -7.77 -26.21
N ALA A 119 -8.46 -8.60 -26.37
CA ALA A 119 -7.09 -8.19 -26.12
C ALA A 119 -6.65 -7.08 -27.09
N TYR A 120 -6.05 -6.01 -26.56
CA TYR A 120 -5.49 -4.91 -27.38
C TYR A 120 -4.09 -5.24 -27.91
N GLU A 121 -3.36 -6.11 -27.20
CA GLU A 121 -2.02 -6.57 -27.58
C GLU A 121 -1.96 -8.10 -27.49
N LEU A 122 -1.52 -8.71 -28.58
CA LEU A 122 -1.38 -10.14 -28.74
C LEU A 122 0.04 -10.47 -29.20
N ASP A 123 0.65 -11.46 -28.58
CA ASP A 123 1.77 -12.20 -29.14
C ASP A 123 1.46 -13.70 -29.13
N GLU A 124 2.39 -14.54 -29.59
CA GLU A 124 2.17 -16.00 -29.67
C GLU A 124 1.80 -16.67 -28.34
N ARG A 125 2.12 -16.03 -27.21
CA ARG A 125 2.03 -16.59 -25.86
C ARG A 125 1.23 -15.73 -24.89
N ASN A 126 0.98 -14.46 -25.19
CA ASN A 126 0.43 -13.48 -24.27
C ASN A 126 -0.75 -12.75 -24.90
N ALA A 127 -1.75 -12.46 -24.08
CA ALA A 127 -2.82 -11.52 -24.36
C ALA A 127 -2.86 -10.47 -23.25
N LYS A 128 -2.88 -9.19 -23.65
CA LYS A 128 -3.09 -8.07 -22.74
C LYS A 128 -4.42 -7.40 -23.06
N PHE A 129 -5.16 -7.07 -22.02
CA PHE A 129 -6.47 -6.43 -22.11
C PHE A 129 -6.36 -4.98 -21.63
N ASP A 130 -7.19 -4.11 -22.19
CA ASP A 130 -7.30 -2.74 -21.70
C ASP A 130 -7.68 -2.75 -20.20
N PRO A 131 -7.33 -1.70 -19.43
CA PRO A 131 -7.70 -1.59 -18.03
C PRO A 131 -9.19 -1.85 -17.84
N VAL A 132 -9.52 -2.94 -17.17
CA VAL A 132 -10.89 -3.38 -17.00
C VAL A 132 -11.54 -2.52 -15.93
N LYS A 133 -12.50 -1.68 -16.32
CA LYS A 133 -13.27 -0.85 -15.41
C LYS A 133 -14.28 -1.72 -14.64
N ILE A 134 -14.13 -1.77 -13.33
CA ILE A 134 -15.02 -2.44 -12.40
C ILE A 134 -15.75 -1.39 -11.57
N LEU A 135 -17.05 -1.59 -11.34
CA LEU A 135 -17.87 -0.74 -10.49
C LEU A 135 -18.26 -1.53 -9.24
N PHE A 136 -17.65 -1.20 -8.10
CA PHE A 136 -18.03 -1.78 -6.82
C PHE A 136 -19.18 -0.99 -6.19
N GLU A 137 -20.02 -1.68 -5.42
CA GLU A 137 -20.99 -1.01 -4.57
C GLU A 137 -20.28 -0.35 -3.38
N GLY A 138 -20.63 0.91 -3.10
CA GLY A 138 -20.12 1.68 -1.97
C GLY A 138 -21.25 2.38 -1.22
N GLU A 139 -21.00 2.73 0.03
CA GLU A 139 -22.00 3.39 0.90
C GLU A 139 -22.45 4.74 0.33
N ASP A 140 -21.51 5.49 -0.29
CA ASP A 140 -21.74 6.80 -0.88
C ASP A 140 -22.01 6.75 -2.41
N GLY A 141 -22.21 5.56 -2.96
CA GLY A 141 -22.40 5.32 -4.39
C GLY A 141 -21.36 4.39 -5.01
N PRO A 142 -21.39 4.20 -6.34
CA PRO A 142 -20.51 3.27 -7.01
C PRO A 142 -19.04 3.73 -6.97
N ILE A 143 -18.15 2.79 -6.64
CA ILE A 143 -16.70 2.99 -6.59
C ILE A 143 -16.10 2.48 -7.90
N THR A 144 -15.36 3.33 -8.61
CA THR A 144 -14.65 2.93 -9.83
C THR A 144 -13.27 2.37 -9.50
N TYR A 145 -12.96 1.20 -10.06
CA TYR A 145 -11.62 0.62 -10.02
C TYR A 145 -11.23 0.16 -11.44
N HIS A 146 -9.92 0.14 -11.73
CA HIS A 146 -9.40 -0.37 -13.01
C HIS A 146 -8.31 -1.40 -12.73
N LEU A 147 -8.45 -2.56 -13.34
CA LEU A 147 -7.55 -3.69 -13.19
C LEU A 147 -6.86 -3.97 -14.54
N ASN A 148 -5.53 -4.03 -14.54
CA ASN A 148 -4.81 -4.52 -15.70
C ASN A 148 -4.79 -6.04 -15.69
N VAL A 149 -5.02 -6.66 -16.84
CA VAL A 149 -5.09 -8.11 -17.01
C VAL A 149 -4.12 -8.56 -18.09
N LYS A 150 -3.21 -9.47 -17.74
CA LYS A 150 -2.37 -10.19 -18.70
C LYS A 150 -2.52 -11.68 -18.50
N PHE A 151 -2.91 -12.35 -19.58
CA PHE A 151 -2.95 -13.80 -19.64
C PHE A 151 -1.79 -14.29 -20.50
N TYR A 152 -1.07 -15.32 -20.05
CA TYR A 152 -0.06 -15.95 -20.88
C TYR A 152 0.02 -17.45 -20.73
N ARG A 153 0.34 -18.12 -21.84
CA ARG A 153 0.43 -19.56 -21.97
C ARG A 153 1.79 -19.94 -22.54
N LEU A 154 2.56 -20.63 -21.72
CA LEU A 154 3.78 -21.34 -22.09
C LEU A 154 3.47 -22.84 -22.24
N PRO A 155 4.31 -23.63 -22.92
CA PRO A 155 4.07 -25.07 -23.12
C PRO A 155 3.81 -25.88 -21.83
N ASN A 156 4.34 -25.42 -20.69
CA ASN A 156 4.25 -26.08 -19.40
C ASN A 156 3.62 -25.21 -18.29
N ARG A 157 3.09 -24.03 -18.64
CA ARG A 157 2.57 -23.09 -17.64
C ARG A 157 1.54 -22.16 -18.25
N THR A 158 0.36 -22.14 -17.66
CA THR A 158 -0.63 -21.07 -17.85
C THR A 158 -0.57 -20.15 -16.65
N SER A 159 -0.57 -18.85 -16.88
CA SER A 159 -0.50 -17.86 -15.82
C SER A 159 -1.41 -16.67 -16.12
N LEU A 160 -1.93 -16.12 -15.03
CA LEU A 160 -2.61 -14.84 -15.00
C LEU A 160 -1.77 -13.86 -14.18
N VAL A 161 -1.65 -12.63 -14.66
CA VAL A 161 -1.05 -11.51 -13.93
C VAL A 161 -2.07 -10.40 -13.87
N LEU A 162 -2.36 -9.95 -12.66
CA LEU A 162 -3.24 -8.82 -12.40
C LEU A 162 -2.46 -7.75 -11.64
N TRP A 163 -2.62 -6.49 -12.01
CA TRP A 163 -2.00 -5.37 -11.29
C TRP A 163 -2.91 -4.15 -11.31
N PRO A 164 -2.80 -3.23 -10.34
CA PRO A 164 -3.61 -2.02 -10.32
C PRO A 164 -3.38 -1.22 -11.61
N ALA A 165 -4.46 -0.85 -12.28
CA ALA A 165 -4.40 0.18 -13.32
C ALA A 165 -4.76 1.55 -12.76
N GLY A 166 -5.46 1.59 -11.62
CA GLY A 166 -5.92 2.81 -10.96
C GLY A 166 -5.11 3.22 -9.73
N TRP A 167 -5.10 4.51 -9.43
CA TRP A 167 -4.55 5.08 -8.19
C TRP A 167 -5.25 6.38 -7.82
N TYR A 168 -5.02 6.84 -6.60
CA TYR A 168 -5.48 8.16 -6.14
C TYR A 168 -4.30 9.08 -5.88
N GLU A 169 -4.40 10.33 -6.32
CA GLU A 169 -3.41 11.35 -5.98
C GLU A 169 -4.01 12.75 -5.82
N GLY A 170 -3.32 13.63 -5.09
CA GLY A 170 -3.80 14.98 -4.90
C GLY A 170 -2.98 15.80 -3.92
N ALA A 171 -3.23 17.10 -3.92
CA ALA A 171 -2.66 17.99 -2.92
C ALA A 171 -3.37 17.79 -1.57
N ILE A 172 -2.58 17.66 -0.51
CA ILE A 172 -3.05 17.60 0.87
C ILE A 172 -2.33 18.66 1.71
N LYS A 173 -2.92 19.06 2.82
CA LYS A 173 -2.26 19.80 3.89
C LYS A 173 -1.76 18.82 4.96
N VAL A 174 -0.60 19.09 5.54
CA VAL A 174 -0.07 18.39 6.72
C VAL A 174 0.58 19.44 7.60
N ALA A 175 0.12 19.59 8.84
CA ALA A 175 0.60 20.64 9.76
C ALA A 175 0.65 22.05 9.12
N GLY A 176 -0.35 22.39 8.30
CA GLY A 176 -0.43 23.67 7.58
C GLY A 176 0.42 23.78 6.31
N ALA A 177 1.32 22.84 6.04
CA ALA A 177 2.12 22.80 4.82
C ALA A 177 1.41 22.00 3.71
N ASN A 178 1.49 22.49 2.46
CA ASN A 178 1.01 21.74 1.30
C ASN A 178 1.99 20.61 0.96
N LYS A 179 1.45 19.41 0.74
CA LYS A 179 2.15 18.19 0.31
C LYS A 179 1.37 17.56 -0.84
N TYR A 180 1.97 16.61 -1.53
CA TYR A 180 1.32 15.75 -2.51
C TYR A 180 1.17 14.35 -1.92
N CYS A 181 0.00 13.75 -2.09
CA CYS A 181 -0.31 12.39 -1.67
C CYS A 181 -0.54 11.51 -2.89
N VAL A 182 -0.04 10.27 -2.86
CA VAL A 182 -0.38 9.20 -3.81
C VAL A 182 -0.72 7.96 -2.99
N LEU A 183 -1.85 7.32 -3.29
CA LEU A 183 -2.28 6.04 -2.73
C LEU A 183 -2.31 4.98 -3.83
N ILE A 184 -1.74 3.82 -3.53
CA ILE A 184 -1.57 2.71 -4.48
C ILE A 184 -2.04 1.43 -3.80
N ASP A 185 -3.04 0.80 -4.40
CA ASP A 185 -3.42 -0.59 -4.13
C ASP A 185 -2.27 -1.50 -4.59
N TYR A 186 -1.41 -1.89 -3.66
CA TYR A 186 -0.17 -2.56 -4.02
C TYR A 186 -0.39 -4.06 -4.24
N ASN A 187 -1.31 -4.67 -3.49
CA ASN A 187 -1.61 -6.10 -3.59
C ASN A 187 -2.63 -6.42 -4.70
N SER A 188 -3.14 -5.39 -5.38
CA SER A 188 -4.10 -5.47 -6.49
C SER A 188 -5.45 -6.08 -6.06
N ASN A 189 -5.93 -5.80 -4.85
CA ASN A 189 -7.19 -6.38 -4.35
C ASN A 189 -8.40 -5.43 -4.43
N GLY A 190 -8.22 -4.21 -4.92
CA GLY A 190 -9.28 -3.20 -5.03
C GLY A 190 -9.39 -2.24 -3.85
N THR A 191 -8.56 -2.38 -2.80
CA THR A 191 -8.56 -1.47 -1.64
C THR A 191 -7.25 -0.69 -1.53
N PHE A 192 -7.27 0.40 -0.73
CA PHE A 192 -6.14 1.32 -0.57
C PHE A 192 -5.73 1.52 0.89
N ASN A 193 -6.22 0.69 1.80
CA ASN A 193 -5.99 0.80 3.22
C ASN A 193 -5.44 -0.47 3.90
N ASP A 194 -4.92 -1.42 3.11
CA ASP A 194 -4.39 -2.68 3.61
C ASP A 194 -3.11 -2.50 4.41
N LYS A 195 -3.07 -3.17 5.56
CA LYS A 195 -1.95 -3.18 6.51
C LYS A 195 -1.59 -4.62 6.81
N SER A 196 -0.31 -4.95 6.67
CA SER A 196 0.16 -6.31 6.90
C SER A 196 1.58 -6.33 7.48
N LEU A 197 1.96 -7.49 8.00
CA LEU A 197 3.37 -7.78 8.29
C LEU A 197 4.14 -8.14 7.00
N ASN A 198 3.44 -8.61 5.96
CA ASN A 198 4.02 -8.91 4.66
C ASN A 198 3.97 -7.66 3.78
N ALA A 199 5.13 -7.15 3.35
CA ALA A 199 5.22 -5.96 2.51
C ALA A 199 4.42 -6.08 1.21
N ALA A 200 4.32 -7.28 0.63
CA ALA A 200 3.55 -7.54 -0.59
C ALA A 200 2.04 -7.36 -0.41
N GLU A 201 1.55 -7.42 0.83
CA GLU A 201 0.13 -7.33 1.21
C GLU A 201 -0.23 -5.97 1.82
N CYS A 202 0.72 -5.04 1.97
CA CYS A 202 0.42 -3.68 2.40
C CYS A 202 0.23 -2.80 1.18
N ASP A 203 -0.69 -1.84 1.25
CA ASP A 203 -0.75 -0.78 0.26
C ASP A 203 0.42 0.20 0.38
N ARG A 204 0.57 1.06 -0.63
CA ARG A 204 1.58 2.11 -0.63
C ARG A 204 0.98 3.48 -0.54
N ILE A 205 1.69 4.33 0.17
CA ILE A 205 1.40 5.75 0.32
C ILE A 205 2.68 6.56 0.11
N GLN A 206 2.60 7.59 -0.72
CA GLN A 206 3.66 8.58 -0.92
C GLN A 206 3.15 9.92 -0.40
N ILE A 207 3.88 10.57 0.51
CA ILE A 207 3.59 11.94 0.94
C ILE A 207 4.86 12.78 0.88
N GLY A 208 4.85 13.82 0.06
CA GLY A 208 6.04 14.64 -0.17
C GLY A 208 5.80 15.74 -1.19
N LYS A 209 6.80 15.97 -2.04
CA LYS A 209 6.66 16.80 -3.24
C LYS A 209 6.04 15.95 -4.35
N LYS A 210 5.35 16.62 -5.29
CA LYS A 210 4.84 15.94 -6.48
C LYS A 210 6.00 15.33 -7.28
N GLY A 211 5.89 14.05 -7.60
CA GLY A 211 6.94 13.27 -8.28
C GLY A 211 7.96 12.61 -7.35
N ASP A 212 7.88 12.80 -6.03
CA ASP A 212 8.68 12.02 -5.08
C ASP A 212 8.23 10.56 -5.12
N GLN A 213 9.18 9.63 -5.26
CA GLN A 213 8.93 8.18 -5.31
C GLN A 213 9.20 7.47 -3.97
N ASP A 214 9.22 8.20 -2.85
CA ASP A 214 9.43 7.61 -1.52
C ASP A 214 8.14 6.92 -1.01
N ALA A 215 7.82 5.77 -1.59
CA ALA A 215 6.69 4.95 -1.20
C ALA A 215 6.92 4.33 0.19
N ARG A 216 5.94 4.52 1.08
CA ARG A 216 5.86 3.89 2.40
C ARG A 216 4.72 2.88 2.42
N PHE A 217 4.75 1.97 3.39
CA PHE A 217 3.62 1.08 3.62
C PHE A 217 2.50 1.86 4.27
N VAL A 218 1.27 1.66 3.79
CA VAL A 218 0.09 2.01 4.57
C VAL A 218 0.14 1.22 5.88
N GLY A 219 -0.08 1.93 6.99
CA GLY A 219 0.10 1.39 8.33
C GLY A 219 -0.65 2.20 9.36
N ASN A 220 -0.52 1.83 10.64
CA ASN A 220 -1.11 2.59 11.74
C ASN A 220 -0.47 3.97 11.93
N PHE A 221 0.77 4.14 11.46
CA PHE A 221 1.47 5.40 11.49
C PHE A 221 2.20 5.67 10.18
N ILE A 222 2.37 6.95 9.86
CA ILE A 222 3.26 7.44 8.81
C ILE A 222 4.12 8.57 9.37
N GLU A 223 5.40 8.56 9.03
CA GLU A 223 6.33 9.64 9.38
C GLU A 223 6.36 10.69 8.27
N ILE A 224 6.05 11.93 8.61
CA ILE A 224 6.07 13.09 7.70
C ILE A 224 6.80 14.21 8.42
N ASP A 225 7.90 14.70 7.84
CA ASP A 225 8.74 15.76 8.41
C ASP A 225 9.13 15.51 9.89
N CYS A 226 9.57 14.28 10.21
CA CYS A 226 9.94 13.83 11.56
C CYS A 226 8.81 13.81 12.60
N ALA A 227 7.55 13.95 12.17
CA ALA A 227 6.37 13.78 13.01
C ALA A 227 5.57 12.56 12.56
N LEU A 228 4.96 11.86 13.53
CA LEU A 228 4.13 10.70 13.27
C LEU A 228 2.66 11.09 13.18
N TYR A 229 1.96 10.53 12.20
CA TYR A 229 0.54 10.72 11.98
C TYR A 229 -0.16 9.37 11.90
N ARG A 230 -1.38 9.29 12.42
CA ARG A 230 -2.30 8.18 12.18
C ARG A 230 -3.08 8.46 10.90
N PRO A 231 -2.90 7.68 9.83
CA PRO A 231 -3.69 7.83 8.63
C PRO A 231 -5.05 7.12 8.78
N GLU A 232 -6.11 7.84 8.47
CA GLU A 232 -7.45 7.33 8.20
C GLU A 232 -7.66 7.41 6.69
N ILE A 233 -7.54 6.27 5.99
CA ILE A 233 -7.69 6.18 4.54
C ILE A 233 -9.00 5.47 4.26
N ALA A 234 -9.85 6.08 3.43
CA ALA A 234 -11.07 5.44 2.94
C ALA A 234 -10.69 4.13 2.24
N ARG A 235 -11.52 3.10 2.38
CA ARG A 235 -11.22 1.77 1.84
C ARG A 235 -10.97 1.78 0.33
N ASP A 236 -11.73 2.62 -0.38
CA ASP A 236 -11.62 2.86 -1.81
C ASP A 236 -10.50 3.84 -2.20
N GLY A 237 -9.78 4.43 -1.23
CA GLY A 237 -8.72 5.40 -1.44
C GLY A 237 -9.17 6.83 -1.74
N ALA A 238 -10.47 7.11 -1.82
CA ALA A 238 -10.97 8.39 -2.32
C ALA A 238 -10.63 9.59 -1.42
N CYS A 239 -10.45 9.35 -0.11
CA CYS A 239 -10.02 10.39 0.82
C CYS A 239 -9.06 9.88 1.89
N ILE A 240 -8.29 10.82 2.42
CA ILE A 240 -7.36 10.60 3.53
C ILE A 240 -7.53 11.68 4.59
N LYS A 241 -7.36 11.27 5.84
CA LYS A 241 -7.22 12.16 6.99
C LYS A 241 -6.00 11.77 7.81
N LEU A 242 -5.25 12.77 8.26
CA LEU A 242 -4.00 12.58 9.00
C LEU A 242 -4.14 13.22 10.38
N ILE A 243 -4.04 12.41 11.42
CA ILE A 243 -4.13 12.88 12.80
C ILE A 243 -2.75 12.79 13.43
N LYS A 244 -2.17 13.93 13.83
CA LYS A 244 -0.88 13.95 14.50
C LYS A 244 -0.92 13.06 15.75
N ALA A 245 0.09 12.22 15.91
CA ALA A 245 0.15 11.24 16.97
C ALA A 245 1.17 11.66 18.04
N GLU A 246 0.66 12.08 19.20
CA GLU A 246 1.49 12.62 20.30
C GLU A 246 1.72 11.60 21.42
N ASP A 247 0.90 10.57 21.47
CA ASP A 247 0.81 9.53 22.50
C ASP A 247 1.43 8.20 22.05
N ILE A 248 2.50 8.25 21.25
CA ILE A 248 3.14 7.05 20.72
C ILE A 248 4.15 6.48 21.71
N LYS A 249 3.97 5.21 22.05
CA LYS A 249 5.00 4.43 22.74
C LYS A 249 6.08 4.03 21.74
N LEU A 250 7.31 4.47 21.97
CA LEU A 250 8.47 4.10 21.19
C LEU A 250 9.24 2.95 21.84
N GLY A 251 9.71 2.02 21.01
CA GLY A 251 10.66 0.97 21.39
C GLY A 251 12.04 1.27 20.82
N ASN A 252 13.08 0.99 21.60
CA ASN A 252 14.46 1.12 21.16
C ASN A 252 14.91 -0.13 20.39
N ILE A 253 15.62 0.07 19.29
CA ILE A 253 16.36 -0.98 18.60
C ILE A 253 17.85 -0.78 18.77
N ARG A 254 18.60 -1.88 18.83
CA ARG A 254 20.06 -1.87 18.84
C ARG A 254 20.57 -2.79 17.74
N LEU A 255 21.41 -2.22 16.89
CA LEU A 255 22.01 -2.84 15.72
C LEU A 255 23.54 -2.72 15.81
N PRO A 256 24.29 -3.58 15.11
CA PRO A 256 25.72 -3.37 14.92
C PRO A 256 26.00 -1.98 14.33
N GLN A 257 27.05 -1.30 14.82
CA GLN A 257 27.43 0.05 14.36
C GLN A 257 27.89 0.10 12.88
N THR A 258 28.16 -1.07 12.30
CA THR A 258 28.46 -1.23 10.89
C THR A 258 27.24 -1.02 9.99
N ILE A 259 26.02 -1.17 10.51
CA ILE A 259 24.79 -0.90 9.76
C ILE A 259 24.59 0.62 9.67
N LYS A 260 24.52 1.12 8.44
CA LYS A 260 24.36 2.55 8.13
C LYS A 260 22.94 2.91 7.69
N GLU A 261 22.31 2.01 6.95
CA GLU A 261 20.91 2.11 6.57
C GLU A 261 20.14 0.96 7.21
N PHE A 262 18.97 1.27 7.77
CA PHE A 262 18.05 0.25 8.24
C PHE A 262 16.61 0.73 8.05
N SER A 263 15.75 -0.15 7.55
CA SER A 263 14.32 0.07 7.53
C SER A 263 13.55 -1.16 7.99
N ALA A 264 12.44 -0.91 8.65
CA ALA A 264 11.56 -1.93 9.18
C ALA A 264 10.11 -1.60 8.78
N GLY A 265 9.41 -2.60 8.25
CA GLY A 265 8.04 -2.47 7.79
C GLY A 265 7.10 -3.46 8.48
N GLY A 266 5.84 -3.08 8.65
CA GLY A 266 4.80 -3.93 9.20
C GLY A 266 3.47 -3.17 9.34
N GLU A 267 2.59 -3.65 10.22
CA GLU A 267 1.26 -3.08 10.44
C GLU A 267 1.29 -1.61 10.86
N ASN A 268 2.38 -1.16 11.45
CA ASN A 268 2.59 0.22 11.87
C ASN A 268 3.14 1.14 10.76
N GLY A 269 3.40 0.61 9.56
CA GLY A 269 3.98 1.35 8.43
C GLY A 269 5.45 0.99 8.18
N LEU A 270 6.08 1.71 7.23
CA LEU A 270 7.49 1.56 6.87
C LEU A 270 8.35 2.70 7.44
N PHE A 271 9.29 2.35 8.32
CA PHE A 271 10.21 3.30 8.95
C PHE A 271 11.62 3.13 8.41
N LYS A 272 12.20 4.21 7.89
CA LYS A 272 13.62 4.33 7.55
C LYS A 272 14.31 4.99 8.74
N LEU A 273 15.16 4.25 9.44
CA LEU A 273 15.66 4.63 10.75
C LEU A 273 17.01 5.33 10.64
N LYS A 274 17.09 6.51 11.27
CA LYS A 274 18.36 7.17 11.54
C LYS A 274 18.97 6.51 12.77
N LEU A 275 20.13 5.89 12.61
CA LEU A 275 20.82 5.19 13.68
C LEU A 275 21.90 6.09 14.30
N GLU A 276 21.85 6.28 15.61
CA GLU A 276 22.88 6.97 16.38
C GLU A 276 23.67 5.94 17.19
N SER A 277 24.94 5.74 16.84
CA SER A 277 25.80 4.74 17.49
C SER A 277 25.20 3.31 17.49
N GLY A 278 24.48 2.95 16.42
CA GLY A 278 23.80 1.66 16.28
C GLY A 278 22.47 1.57 17.04
N THR A 279 21.94 2.67 17.56
CA THR A 279 20.65 2.71 18.26
C THR A 279 19.64 3.52 17.46
N GLY A 280 18.38 3.07 17.44
CA GLY A 280 17.26 3.79 16.82
C GLY A 280 15.98 3.59 17.60
N SER A 281 14.91 4.27 17.20
CA SER A 281 13.59 4.17 17.83
C SER A 281 12.48 4.09 16.79
N LEU A 282 11.47 3.28 17.06
CA LEU A 282 10.26 3.17 16.24
C LEU A 282 9.03 2.89 17.11
N PRO A 283 7.79 3.11 16.63
CA PRO A 283 6.58 2.77 17.38
C PRO A 283 6.58 1.30 17.84
N VAL A 284 6.11 1.02 19.04
CA VAL A 284 6.01 -0.37 19.52
C VAL A 284 5.05 -1.17 18.61
N GLY A 285 5.51 -2.33 18.12
CA GLY A 285 4.74 -3.15 17.20
C GLY A 285 5.52 -4.35 16.65
N ARG A 286 4.92 -5.00 15.64
CA ARG A 286 5.49 -6.14 14.92
C ARG A 286 6.06 -5.68 13.60
N TYR A 287 7.32 -6.03 13.35
CA TYR A 287 8.04 -5.58 12.15
C TYR A 287 8.82 -6.71 11.50
N ARG A 288 9.04 -6.56 10.20
CA ARG A 288 10.07 -7.27 9.44
C ARG A 288 11.13 -6.27 9.01
N ILE A 289 12.38 -6.75 8.95
CA ILE A 289 13.44 -6.00 8.28
C ILE A 289 13.04 -5.88 6.81
N ASN A 290 13.00 -4.64 6.32
CA ASN A 290 12.68 -4.33 4.93
C ASN A 290 13.95 -4.14 4.11
N GLN A 291 14.89 -3.35 4.63
CA GLN A 291 16.19 -3.09 3.99
C GLN A 291 17.24 -2.82 5.06
N TRP A 292 18.48 -3.24 4.80
CA TRP A 292 19.63 -2.74 5.53
C TRP A 292 20.85 -2.63 4.62
N ALA A 293 21.79 -1.78 5.00
CA ALA A 293 23.07 -1.65 4.33
C ALA A 293 24.21 -1.50 5.33
N ILE A 294 25.35 -2.12 5.01
CA ILE A 294 26.64 -1.86 5.67
C ILE A 294 27.55 -1.16 4.68
N GLU A 295 28.37 -0.25 5.20
CA GLU A 295 29.49 0.31 4.46
C GLU A 295 30.76 -0.40 4.91
N HIS A 296 31.59 -0.79 3.94
CA HIS A 296 32.91 -1.35 4.17
C HIS A 296 33.92 -0.58 3.33
N GLU A 297 35.04 -0.22 3.96
CA GLU A 297 36.19 0.35 3.27
C GLU A 297 37.15 -0.80 2.96
N ASP A 298 37.38 -1.08 1.66
CA ASP A 298 38.32 -2.14 1.29
C ASP A 298 39.77 -1.79 1.67
N GLU A 299 40.67 -2.76 1.58
CA GLU A 299 42.10 -2.57 1.91
C GLU A 299 42.80 -1.49 1.07
N LYS A 300 42.14 -0.99 0.01
CA LYS A 300 42.65 0.06 -0.89
C LYS A 300 41.99 1.43 -0.61
N GLY A 301 41.22 1.57 0.47
CA GLY A 301 40.52 2.81 0.83
C GLY A 301 39.31 3.10 -0.06
N LYS A 302 38.78 2.10 -0.78
CA LYS A 302 37.59 2.26 -1.61
C LYS A 302 36.36 1.88 -0.81
N ASN A 303 35.43 2.82 -0.69
CA ASN A 303 34.14 2.58 -0.05
C ASN A 303 33.25 1.72 -0.94
N GLY A 304 32.86 0.55 -0.44
CA GLY A 304 31.81 -0.30 -1.00
C GLY A 304 30.61 -0.36 -0.07
N SER A 305 29.40 -0.46 -0.63
CA SER A 305 28.18 -0.71 0.13
C SER A 305 27.61 -2.08 -0.22
N CYS A 306 27.37 -2.92 0.78
CA CYS A 306 26.59 -4.14 0.61
C CYS A 306 25.15 -3.86 1.05
N LYS A 307 24.21 -3.92 0.10
CA LYS A 307 22.77 -3.80 0.36
C LYS A 307 22.14 -5.18 0.30
N ALA A 308 21.33 -5.52 1.31
CA ALA A 308 20.59 -6.76 1.32
C ALA A 308 19.12 -6.50 1.67
N CYS A 309 18.24 -7.14 0.90
CA CYS A 309 16.85 -7.37 1.28
C CYS A 309 16.80 -8.81 1.81
N VAL A 310 16.71 -8.99 3.13
CA VAL A 310 16.71 -10.33 3.73
C VAL A 310 15.26 -10.76 3.97
N PRO A 311 14.83 -11.94 3.49
CA PRO A 311 13.55 -12.48 3.87
C PRO A 311 13.59 -12.94 5.34
N LEU A 312 12.67 -12.39 6.14
CA LEU A 312 12.32 -12.80 7.50
C LEU A 312 13.41 -12.70 8.59
N ILE A 313 13.41 -11.56 9.29
CA ILE A 313 13.70 -11.52 10.73
C ILE A 313 12.52 -10.82 11.41
N LYS A 314 11.83 -11.55 12.30
CA LYS A 314 10.73 -11.00 13.10
C LYS A 314 11.31 -10.16 14.23
N VAL A 315 11.17 -8.85 14.15
CA VAL A 315 11.51 -7.95 15.26
C VAL A 315 10.23 -7.73 16.06
N ILE A 316 10.16 -8.32 17.26
CA ILE A 316 9.07 -8.06 18.22
C ILE A 316 9.60 -7.09 19.27
N LEU A 317 9.12 -5.85 19.25
CA LEU A 317 9.34 -4.92 20.35
C LEU A 317 8.21 -5.13 21.36
N ILE A 318 8.53 -5.74 22.50
CA ILE A 318 7.61 -5.87 23.64
C ILE A 318 8.03 -4.84 24.69
N LEU A 319 7.06 -4.11 25.26
CA LEU A 319 7.29 -3.23 26.41
C LEU A 319 7.93 -4.05 27.55
N PRO A 320 8.95 -3.54 28.24
CA PRO A 320 9.52 -4.24 29.38
C PRO A 320 8.48 -4.26 30.52
N GLN A 321 7.87 -5.42 30.78
CA GLN A 321 7.44 -5.73 32.14
C GLN A 321 8.71 -5.95 32.95
N ALA A 322 9.18 -4.88 33.61
CA ALA A 322 10.14 -4.90 34.71
C ALA A 322 11.15 -6.07 34.69
N MET A 323 11.94 -6.24 33.61
CA MET A 323 13.22 -6.94 33.58
C MET A 323 13.87 -6.78 32.19
N ARG A 324 15.19 -6.66 32.19
CA ARG A 324 16.07 -6.25 31.07
C ARG A 324 15.79 -6.99 29.74
N PRO A 325 15.63 -6.32 28.59
CA PRO A 325 15.72 -6.98 27.30
C PRO A 325 17.12 -6.82 26.70
N SER A 326 17.80 -7.96 26.51
CA SER A 326 18.78 -8.13 25.44
C SER A 326 18.07 -8.80 24.27
N PHE A 327 18.04 -8.16 23.10
CA PHE A 327 17.65 -8.84 21.88
C PHE A 327 18.79 -9.76 21.47
N ARG A 328 18.53 -11.08 21.38
CA ARG A 328 19.41 -12.03 20.72
C ARG A 328 18.84 -12.30 19.34
N LEU A 329 19.55 -11.85 18.31
CA LEU A 329 19.38 -12.36 16.95
C LEU A 329 19.71 -13.86 17.01
N VAL A 330 18.71 -14.71 16.80
CA VAL A 330 18.93 -16.13 16.54
C VAL A 330 18.45 -16.34 15.11
N SER A 331 19.40 -16.46 14.18
CA SER A 331 19.13 -17.03 12.86
C SER A 331 18.75 -18.50 13.07
N GLN A 332 17.62 -18.93 12.51
CA GLN A 332 17.39 -20.37 12.30
C GLN A 332 18.04 -20.80 11.00
#